data_AF-A0A7C5WA45-F1
#
_entry.id   AF-A0A7C5WA45-F1
#
_cell.length_a   1.000
_cell.length_b   1.000
_cell.length_c   1.000
_cell.angle_alpha   90.00
_cell.angle_beta   90.00
_cell.angle_gamma   90.00
#
_symmetry.space_group_name_H-M   'P 1'
#
loop_
_entity.id
_entity.type
_entity.pdbx_description
1 polymer ?
#
loop_
_entity_poly.entity_id
_entity_poly.type
_entity_poly.pdbx_seq_one_letter_code
_entity_poly.pdbx_strand_id
1 'polypeptide(L)'
;MASRFAHSALLLCLLAGGCVSPVDIPTDREVTPPPGSVRLVLLDTQELESETCDERGDTLLWKRYMLQLEDAILDTGQGGERLRLLLRVFSAEPRPPRPLWLDTLEIAIDGLRSGTQVENAALRSLRLVFWEQEEQAILRRVWSWRRGQPFPSNVRSQLALVRRPIGSLSRWLLTIRFSFVSEKRFLRLRLAVLLSP
;
A
#
# COMPACT_ATOMS: atom_id res chain seq x y z
N MET A 1 -54.31 -19.01 -25.68
CA MET A 1 -52.85 -19.06 -25.91
C MET A 1 -52.16 -18.64 -24.62
N ALA A 2 -51.53 -19.61 -23.95
CA ALA A 2 -50.81 -19.45 -22.70
C ALA A 2 -49.33 -19.88 -22.90
N SER A 3 -48.47 -19.42 -21.97
CA SER A 3 -47.00 -19.57 -21.91
C SER A 3 -46.25 -18.63 -22.87
N ARG A 4 -45.32 -17.78 -22.40
CA ARG A 4 -44.22 -18.07 -21.47
C ARG A 4 -44.02 -16.93 -20.46
N PHE A 5 -44.24 -17.24 -19.20
CA PHE A 5 -43.86 -16.42 -18.06
C PHE A 5 -42.35 -16.47 -17.81
N ALA A 6 -41.84 -15.36 -17.26
CA ALA A 6 -40.78 -15.28 -16.24
C ALA A 6 -39.39 -15.82 -16.60
N HIS A 7 -38.47 -14.97 -17.07
CA HIS A 7 -37.02 -15.29 -17.00
C HIS A 7 -36.07 -14.09 -16.79
N SER A 8 -36.54 -12.86 -16.56
CA SER A 8 -35.62 -11.71 -16.36
C SER A 8 -35.60 -11.15 -14.93
N ALA A 9 -36.15 -11.87 -13.96
CA ALA A 9 -36.18 -11.50 -12.54
C ALA A 9 -35.29 -12.37 -11.64
N LEU A 10 -34.37 -13.15 -12.21
CA LEU A 10 -33.55 -14.11 -11.46
C LEU A 10 -32.16 -14.24 -12.08
N LEU A 11 -31.33 -13.21 -11.89
CA LEU A 11 -29.87 -13.41 -11.73
C LEU A 11 -29.24 -12.25 -10.92
N LEU A 12 -29.98 -11.79 -9.91
CA LEU A 12 -29.36 -11.50 -8.60
C LEU A 12 -28.98 -12.86 -8.01
N CYS A 13 -27.77 -12.97 -7.45
CA CYS A 13 -27.17 -14.18 -6.89
C CYS A 13 -26.46 -15.11 -7.90
N LEU A 14 -25.25 -14.73 -8.34
CA LEU A 14 -24.08 -15.64 -8.46
C LEU A 14 -22.85 -14.93 -9.07
N LEU A 15 -22.35 -13.88 -8.42
CA LEU A 15 -20.92 -13.52 -8.42
C LEU A 15 -20.59 -12.93 -7.04
N ALA A 16 -20.76 -13.77 -6.02
CA ALA A 16 -20.19 -13.56 -4.70
C ALA A 16 -18.72 -13.99 -4.78
N GLY A 17 -17.82 -13.02 -4.68
CA GLY A 17 -16.37 -13.27 -4.68
C GLY A 17 -15.52 -12.01 -4.78
N GLY A 18 -16.01 -10.87 -4.30
CA GLY A 18 -15.28 -9.61 -4.30
C GLY A 18 -16.13 -8.55 -3.66
N CYS A 19 -15.93 -8.31 -2.37
CA CYS A 19 -16.58 -7.22 -1.64
C CYS A 19 -16.09 -5.88 -2.20
N VAL A 20 -16.67 -5.42 -3.31
CA VAL A 20 -16.55 -4.03 -3.76
C VAL A 20 -17.53 -3.23 -2.93
N SER A 21 -17.09 -2.77 -1.76
CA SER A 21 -17.78 -1.69 -1.07
C SER A 21 -17.53 -0.41 -1.89
N PRO A 22 -18.58 0.31 -2.34
CA PRO A 22 -18.40 1.70 -2.71
C PRO A 22 -18.10 2.44 -1.40
N VAL A 23 -16.83 2.68 -1.13
CA VAL A 23 -16.45 3.53 0.00
C VAL A 23 -16.45 4.95 -0.54
N ASP A 24 -17.34 5.77 0.00
CA ASP A 24 -17.35 7.22 -0.13
C ASP A 24 -15.92 7.74 -0.11
N ILE A 25 -15.49 8.36 -1.20
CA ILE A 25 -14.20 9.04 -1.28
C ILE A 25 -14.34 10.27 -0.37
N PRO A 26 -13.62 10.38 0.76
CA PRO A 26 -13.47 11.67 1.39
C PRO A 26 -12.47 12.43 0.53
N THR A 27 -12.99 13.27 -0.37
CA THR A 27 -12.24 14.38 -0.97
C THR A 27 -11.84 15.34 0.14
N ASP A 28 -10.56 15.72 0.16
CA ASP A 28 -9.99 16.85 0.89
C ASP A 28 -10.52 17.07 2.32
N ARG A 29 -9.95 16.33 3.27
CA ARG A 29 -9.73 16.93 4.59
C ARG A 29 -8.24 17.17 4.73
N GLU A 30 -7.85 18.45 4.75
CA GLU A 30 -6.69 18.86 5.55
C GLU A 30 -6.93 18.31 6.96
N VAL A 31 -6.35 17.15 7.24
CA VAL A 31 -6.36 16.58 8.57
C VAL A 31 -5.35 17.41 9.34
N THR A 32 -5.85 18.43 10.05
CA THR A 32 -5.05 19.09 11.08
C THR A 32 -4.49 17.98 11.96
N PRO A 33 -3.17 17.83 12.04
CA PRO A 33 -2.56 16.70 12.71
C PRO A 33 -2.93 16.81 14.21
N PRO A 34 -3.37 15.73 14.87
CA PRO A 34 -3.91 15.80 16.23
C PRO A 34 -2.88 16.38 17.22
N PRO A 35 -3.30 17.04 18.32
CA PRO A 35 -2.36 17.57 19.30
C PRO A 35 -1.41 16.45 19.79
N GLY A 36 -0.10 16.69 19.71
CA GLY A 36 0.94 15.69 20.00
C GLY A 36 1.42 14.87 18.79
N SER A 37 1.09 15.30 17.57
CA SER A 37 1.60 14.69 16.34
C SER A 37 2.68 15.54 15.67
N VAL A 38 3.60 14.86 15.00
CA VAL A 38 4.76 15.43 14.32
C VAL A 38 4.63 15.08 12.84
N ARG A 39 4.70 16.10 11.97
CA ARG A 39 4.83 15.86 10.52
C ARG A 39 6.24 15.37 10.23
N LEU A 40 6.37 14.34 9.41
CA LEU A 40 7.66 13.83 9.01
C LEU A 40 7.97 14.26 7.58
N VAL A 41 9.26 14.41 7.27
CA VAL A 41 9.78 14.64 5.93
C VAL A 41 10.62 13.44 5.48
N LEU A 42 10.58 13.17 4.17
CA LEU A 42 11.44 12.17 3.53
C LEU A 42 12.83 12.78 3.35
N LEU A 43 13.84 12.13 3.91
CA LEU A 43 15.22 12.51 3.67
C LEU A 43 15.70 11.88 2.37
N ASP A 44 16.27 12.68 1.47
CA ASP A 44 16.80 12.28 0.15
C ASP A 44 15.78 11.67 -0.82
N THR A 45 16.16 11.55 -2.10
CA THR A 45 15.39 10.79 -3.10
C THR A 45 15.45 9.31 -2.73
N GLN A 46 14.37 8.79 -2.14
CA GLN A 46 14.26 7.38 -1.79
C GLN A 46 13.68 6.58 -2.95
N GLU A 47 14.10 5.31 -3.03
CA GLU A 47 13.72 4.44 -4.12
C GLU A 47 12.85 3.27 -3.64
N LEU A 48 11.97 2.84 -4.51
CA LEU A 48 11.17 1.64 -4.37
C LEU A 48 11.56 0.68 -5.51
N GLU A 49 11.94 -0.53 -5.15
CA GLU A 49 12.10 -1.60 -6.12
C GLU A 49 10.79 -2.39 -6.24
N SER A 50 10.37 -2.65 -7.48
CA SER A 50 9.32 -3.62 -7.77
C SER A 50 9.85 -4.75 -8.63
N GLU A 51 9.46 -5.95 -8.29
CA GLU A 51 9.72 -7.17 -9.04
C GLU A 51 8.38 -7.80 -9.42
N THR A 52 8.13 -7.98 -10.71
CA THR A 52 7.02 -8.79 -11.22
C THR A 52 7.54 -10.18 -11.50
N CYS A 53 6.93 -11.19 -10.89
CA CYS A 53 7.23 -12.59 -11.13
C CYS A 53 6.03 -13.29 -11.79
N ASP A 54 6.31 -14.40 -12.45
CA ASP A 54 5.27 -15.33 -12.91
C ASP A 54 4.76 -16.22 -11.75
N GLU A 55 3.87 -17.16 -12.07
CA GLU A 55 3.32 -18.12 -11.10
C GLU A 55 4.36 -19.08 -10.51
N ARG A 56 5.50 -19.27 -11.19
CA ARG A 56 6.62 -20.11 -10.72
C ARG A 56 7.57 -19.34 -9.81
N GLY A 57 7.39 -18.03 -9.72
CA GLY A 57 8.23 -17.13 -8.93
C GLY A 57 9.45 -16.62 -9.68
N ASP A 58 9.55 -16.89 -10.98
CA ASP A 58 10.62 -16.40 -11.85
C ASP A 58 10.41 -14.92 -12.15
N THR A 59 11.49 -14.15 -12.06
CA THR A 59 11.45 -12.69 -12.27
C THR A 59 11.22 -12.38 -13.74
N LEU A 60 10.05 -11.83 -14.06
CA LEU A 60 9.70 -11.36 -15.40
C LEU A 60 10.17 -9.93 -15.64
N LEU A 61 10.11 -9.09 -14.61
CA LEU A 61 10.40 -7.67 -14.72
C LEU A 61 10.88 -7.10 -13.40
N TRP A 62 11.95 -6.32 -13.43
CA TRP A 62 12.43 -5.55 -12.28
C TRP A 62 12.42 -4.06 -12.61
N LYS A 63 12.02 -3.23 -11.64
CA LYS A 63 11.95 -1.77 -11.80
C LYS A 63 12.32 -1.05 -10.53
N ARG A 64 12.83 0.17 -10.71
CA ARG A 64 13.02 1.15 -9.65
C ARG A 64 12.07 2.32 -9.86
N TYR A 65 11.49 2.79 -8.78
CA TYR A 65 10.67 3.98 -8.72
C TYR A 65 11.31 4.99 -7.78
N MET A 66 11.15 6.27 -8.11
CA MET A 66 11.38 7.36 -7.18
C MET A 66 10.13 7.57 -6.33
N LEU A 67 10.33 8.00 -5.09
CA LEU A 67 9.26 8.25 -4.15
C LEU A 67 9.16 9.73 -3.85
N GLN A 68 7.93 10.21 -3.80
CA GLN A 68 7.59 11.49 -3.21
C GLN A 68 6.74 11.26 -1.99
N LEU A 69 7.06 11.97 -0.91
CA LEU A 69 6.22 11.99 0.26
C LEU A 69 5.08 13.00 0.05
N GLU A 70 3.84 12.50 0.08
CA GLU A 70 2.64 13.32 0.04
C GLU A 70 2.21 13.71 1.46
N ASP A 71 2.27 12.75 2.39
CA ASP A 71 1.98 13.01 3.81
C ASP A 71 2.68 11.99 4.71
N ALA A 72 3.20 12.44 5.85
CA ALA A 72 3.61 11.55 6.93
C ALA A 72 3.37 12.20 8.28
N ILE A 73 2.66 11.48 9.15
CA ILE A 73 2.29 11.94 10.48
C ILE A 73 2.66 10.87 11.48
N LEU A 74 3.44 11.26 12.50
CA LEU A 74 3.71 10.46 13.69
C LEU A 74 2.90 11.00 14.87
N ASP A 75 1.93 10.23 15.34
CA ASP A 75 1.15 10.53 16.55
C ASP A 75 1.83 9.88 17.77
N THR A 76 2.10 10.65 18.83
CA THR A 76 2.81 10.21 20.05
C THR A 76 1.88 9.95 21.25
N GLY A 77 0.59 9.69 21.01
CA GLY A 77 -0.40 9.49 22.07
C GLY A 77 -0.14 8.33 23.05
N GLN A 78 -0.99 8.23 24.09
CA GLN A 78 -0.84 7.35 25.27
C GLN A 78 -0.86 5.82 25.00
N GLY A 79 -0.82 5.37 23.74
CA GLY A 79 -0.77 3.95 23.34
C GLY A 79 0.51 3.55 22.60
N GLY A 80 1.52 4.43 22.56
CA GLY A 80 2.72 4.28 21.73
C GLY A 80 2.62 5.08 20.44
N GLU A 81 3.74 5.19 19.73
CA GLU A 81 3.84 5.97 18.50
C GLU A 81 3.00 5.32 17.37
N ARG A 82 2.31 6.12 16.57
CA ARG A 82 1.56 5.67 15.38
C ARG A 82 2.02 6.44 14.16
N LEU A 83 2.42 5.74 13.12
CA LEU A 83 2.84 6.34 11.85
C LEU A 83 1.72 6.19 10.82
N ARG A 84 1.37 7.28 10.17
CA ARG A 84 0.67 7.29 8.88
C ARG A 84 1.63 7.83 7.83
N LEU A 85 1.71 7.14 6.71
CA LEU A 85 2.61 7.47 5.62
C LEU A 85 1.88 7.31 4.28
N LEU A 86 1.90 8.35 3.46
CA LEU A 86 1.37 8.40 2.11
C LEU A 86 2.51 8.75 1.16
N LEU A 87 2.87 7.80 0.31
CA LEU A 87 3.91 7.93 -0.70
C LEU A 87 3.28 7.90 -2.08
N ARG A 88 3.68 8.83 -2.93
CA ARG A 88 3.45 8.79 -4.36
C ARG A 88 4.66 8.21 -5.07
N VAL A 89 4.41 7.39 -6.07
CA VAL A 89 5.40 6.54 -6.71
C VAL A 89 5.56 6.99 -8.16
N PHE A 90 6.80 7.30 -8.55
CA PHE A 90 7.13 7.82 -9.86
C PHE A 90 8.17 6.94 -10.54
N SER A 91 8.05 6.75 -11.85
CA SER A 91 9.09 6.10 -12.66
C SER A 91 9.87 7.19 -13.39
N ALA A 92 11.20 7.16 -13.27
CA ALA A 92 12.09 8.02 -14.08
C ALA A 92 12.06 7.61 -15.56
N GLU A 93 11.72 6.35 -15.85
CA GLU A 93 11.60 5.86 -17.21
C GLU A 93 10.25 6.28 -17.82
N PRO A 94 10.24 6.80 -19.07
CA PRO A 94 9.02 7.20 -19.77
C PRO A 94 8.09 6.00 -19.92
N ARG A 95 6.80 6.16 -19.59
CA ARG A 95 5.77 5.09 -19.52
C ARG A 95 5.64 4.34 -20.87
N PRO A 96 6.24 3.16 -21.07
CA PRO A 96 5.86 2.24 -22.15
C PRO A 96 4.64 1.43 -21.68
N PRO A 97 3.97 0.68 -22.58
CA PRO A 97 2.91 -0.24 -22.16
C PRO A 97 3.56 -1.31 -21.26
N ARG A 98 3.25 -1.25 -19.97
CA ARG A 98 3.87 -2.08 -18.93
C ARG A 98 2.77 -2.80 -18.16
N PRO A 99 2.96 -4.08 -17.81
CA PRO A 99 1.92 -4.91 -17.24
C PRO A 99 1.36 -4.37 -15.92
N LEU A 100 2.21 -3.75 -15.10
CA LEU A 100 1.83 -3.18 -13.81
C LEU A 100 2.66 -1.94 -13.48
N TRP A 101 2.01 -0.91 -12.93
CA TRP A 101 2.67 0.26 -12.37
C TRP A 101 2.07 0.63 -11.01
N LEU A 102 2.93 0.89 -10.01
CA LEU A 102 2.48 1.41 -8.71
C LEU A 102 2.39 2.94 -8.77
N ASP A 103 1.31 3.49 -8.23
CA ASP A 103 1.00 4.93 -8.25
C ASP A 103 1.03 5.52 -6.83
N THR A 104 0.39 4.84 -5.89
CA THR A 104 0.28 5.30 -4.50
C THR A 104 0.46 4.14 -3.52
N LEU A 105 1.17 4.42 -2.43
CA LEU A 105 1.36 3.52 -1.30
C LEU A 105 1.00 4.27 -0.01
N GLU A 106 -0.03 3.80 0.67
CA GLU A 106 -0.46 4.33 1.96
C GLU A 106 -0.32 3.25 3.04
N ILE A 107 0.36 3.59 4.13
CA ILE A 107 0.68 2.68 5.24
C ILE A 107 0.29 3.35 6.55
N ALA A 108 -0.37 2.60 7.42
CA ALA A 108 -0.53 2.98 8.81
C ALA A 108 0.03 1.89 9.74
N ILE A 109 0.79 2.30 10.75
CA ILE A 109 1.46 1.43 11.72
C ILE A 109 1.12 1.94 13.12
N ASP A 110 0.74 1.04 14.02
CA ASP A 110 0.54 1.35 15.44
C ASP A 110 1.63 0.72 16.31
N GLY A 111 1.79 1.20 17.54
CA GLY A 111 2.60 0.53 18.56
C GLY A 111 4.09 0.62 18.29
N LEU A 112 4.52 1.68 17.60
CA LEU A 112 5.91 1.94 17.32
C LEU A 112 6.65 2.27 18.62
N ARG A 113 7.82 1.65 18.78
CA ARG A 113 8.72 1.85 19.91
C ARG A 113 10.14 1.96 19.39
N SER A 114 10.92 2.84 20.01
CA SER A 114 12.33 3.02 19.67
C SER A 114 13.09 1.70 19.73
N GLY A 115 13.97 1.45 18.76
CA GLY A 115 14.81 0.24 18.71
C GLY A 115 14.07 -1.09 18.51
N THR A 116 12.76 -1.08 18.26
CA THR A 116 11.97 -2.30 18.12
C THR A 116 11.75 -2.62 16.64
N GLN A 117 12.14 -3.81 16.20
CA GLN A 117 11.67 -4.30 14.91
C GLN A 117 10.19 -4.65 15.03
N VAL A 118 9.37 -3.99 14.23
CA VAL A 118 7.92 -4.12 14.35
C VAL A 118 7.39 -4.99 13.21
N GLU A 119 7.06 -6.25 13.52
CA GLU A 119 6.51 -7.20 12.56
C GLU A 119 5.08 -6.83 12.11
N ASN A 120 4.51 -7.61 11.17
CA ASN A 120 3.20 -7.39 10.58
C ASN A 120 2.05 -7.12 11.58
N ALA A 121 2.17 -7.59 12.83
CA ALA A 121 1.18 -7.36 13.88
C ALA A 121 0.91 -5.86 14.12
N ALA A 122 1.90 -5.01 13.91
CA ALA A 122 1.75 -3.57 14.06
C ALA A 122 1.16 -2.84 12.85
N LEU A 123 1.12 -3.50 11.70
CA LEU A 123 0.46 -2.96 10.53
C LEU A 123 -1.03 -2.76 10.85
N ARG A 124 -1.48 -1.52 10.76
CA ARG A 124 -2.87 -1.15 10.99
C ARG A 124 -3.65 -1.17 9.69
N SER A 125 -3.06 -0.62 8.64
CA SER A 125 -3.63 -0.66 7.29
C SER A 125 -2.55 -0.52 6.24
N LEU A 126 -2.83 -1.07 5.07
CA LEU A 126 -2.03 -0.93 3.87
C LEU A 126 -2.96 -0.73 2.68
N ARG A 127 -2.65 0.24 1.84
CA ARG A 127 -3.40 0.50 0.61
C ARG A 127 -2.42 0.77 -0.52
N LEU A 128 -2.70 0.11 -1.64
CA LEU A 128 -1.93 0.20 -2.87
C LEU A 128 -2.87 0.67 -3.97
N VAL A 129 -2.49 1.75 -4.64
CA VAL A 129 -3.08 2.13 -5.92
C VAL A 129 -2.06 1.78 -6.98
N PHE A 130 -2.47 0.92 -7.89
CA PHE A 130 -1.65 0.52 -9.02
C PHE A 130 -2.52 0.53 -10.27
N TRP A 131 -1.88 0.48 -11.42
CA TRP A 131 -2.61 0.22 -12.64
C TRP A 131 -2.00 -0.95 -13.37
N GLU A 132 -2.88 -1.65 -14.05
CA GLU A 132 -2.57 -2.91 -14.69
C GLU A 132 -2.98 -2.81 -16.16
N GLN A 133 -2.11 -3.28 -17.04
CA GLN A 133 -2.43 -3.46 -18.43
C GLN A 133 -3.02 -4.86 -18.63
N GLU A 134 -4.28 -4.87 -19.04
CA GLU A 134 -5.04 -6.06 -19.43
C GLU A 134 -5.39 -5.93 -20.92
N GLU A 135 -4.80 -6.80 -21.75
CA GLU A 135 -4.98 -6.80 -23.20
C GLU A 135 -4.70 -5.40 -23.80
N GLN A 136 -5.76 -4.68 -24.22
CA GLN A 136 -5.71 -3.36 -24.84
C GLN A 136 -6.16 -2.23 -23.88
N ALA A 137 -6.46 -2.54 -22.62
CA ALA A 137 -6.93 -1.57 -21.63
C ALA A 137 -5.93 -1.37 -20.50
N ILE A 138 -5.96 -0.16 -19.93
CA ILE A 138 -5.21 0.20 -18.72
C ILE A 138 -6.22 0.45 -17.62
N LEU A 139 -6.19 -0.37 -16.57
CA LEU A 139 -7.16 -0.35 -15.48
C LEU A 139 -6.50 0.14 -14.20
N ARG A 140 -7.11 1.14 -13.56
CA ARG A 140 -6.73 1.55 -12.20
C ARG A 140 -7.29 0.54 -11.20
N ARG A 141 -6.42 -0.07 -10.41
CA ARG A 141 -6.75 -1.04 -9.37
C ARG A 141 -6.42 -0.46 -7.99
N VAL A 142 -7.22 -0.81 -7.00
CA VAL A 142 -6.99 -0.46 -5.61
C VAL A 142 -7.03 -1.74 -4.79
N TRP A 143 -5.94 -2.01 -4.10
CA TRP A 143 -5.88 -3.05 -3.09
C TRP A 143 -5.77 -2.40 -1.72
N SER A 144 -6.54 -2.88 -0.75
CA SER A 144 -6.53 -2.35 0.61
C SER A 144 -6.75 -3.44 1.63
N TRP A 145 -6.05 -3.34 2.74
CA TRP A 145 -6.22 -4.19 3.91
C TRP A 145 -6.21 -3.34 5.17
N ARG A 146 -6.98 -3.77 6.17
CA ARG A 146 -7.02 -3.15 7.51
C ARG A 146 -7.02 -4.22 8.60
N ARG A 147 -6.45 -3.89 9.76
CA ARG A 147 -6.48 -4.74 10.96
C ARG A 147 -7.93 -5.12 11.30
N GLY A 148 -8.11 -6.39 11.65
CA GLY A 148 -9.43 -6.99 11.87
C GLY A 148 -10.00 -7.72 10.65
N GLN A 149 -9.42 -7.53 9.46
CA GLN A 149 -9.68 -8.39 8.31
C GLN A 149 -8.65 -9.53 8.24
N PRO A 150 -9.05 -10.73 7.77
CA PRO A 150 -8.09 -11.79 7.51
C PRO A 150 -7.02 -11.26 6.55
N PHE A 151 -5.76 -11.42 6.94
CA PHE A 151 -4.66 -11.05 6.07
C PHE A 151 -4.67 -12.01 4.87
N PRO A 152 -4.67 -11.53 3.62
CA PRO A 152 -4.80 -12.41 2.48
C PRO A 152 -3.62 -13.41 2.44
N SER A 153 -3.92 -14.69 2.25
CA SER A 153 -2.91 -15.77 2.25
C SER A 153 -1.89 -15.64 1.11
N ASN A 154 -2.30 -14.98 0.04
CA ASN A 154 -1.50 -14.59 -1.11
C ASN A 154 -0.67 -13.32 -0.88
N VAL A 155 -0.63 -12.80 0.35
CA VAL A 155 0.14 -11.62 0.70
C VAL A 155 1.16 -11.96 1.77
N ARG A 156 2.42 -11.63 1.51
CA ARG A 156 3.48 -11.67 2.53
C ARG A 156 4.01 -10.28 2.71
N SER A 157 4.01 -9.80 3.95
CA SER A 157 4.68 -8.56 4.31
C SER A 157 5.78 -8.82 5.34
N GLN A 158 6.82 -8.00 5.29
CA GLN A 158 7.77 -7.81 6.37
C GLN A 158 7.92 -6.30 6.53
N LEU A 159 7.61 -5.84 7.73
CA LEU A 159 7.70 -4.44 8.11
C LEU A 159 8.80 -4.32 9.15
N ALA A 160 9.56 -3.24 9.10
CA ALA A 160 10.44 -2.85 10.17
C ALA A 160 10.48 -1.33 10.23
N LEU A 161 10.13 -0.75 11.36
CA LEU A 161 10.39 0.67 11.62
C LEU A 161 11.44 0.76 12.71
N VAL A 162 12.58 1.36 12.41
CA VAL A 162 13.68 1.50 13.37
C VAL A 162 13.94 2.97 13.62
N ARG A 163 13.74 3.42 14.86
CA ARG A 163 14.18 4.74 15.31
C ARG A 163 15.69 4.72 15.53
N ARG A 164 16.42 5.61 14.85
CA ARG A 164 17.87 5.77 14.98
C ARG A 164 18.21 7.19 15.42
N PRO A 165 19.02 7.38 16.46
CA PRO A 165 19.60 8.69 16.73
C PRO A 165 20.63 9.01 15.65
N ILE A 166 20.49 10.14 14.95
CA ILE A 166 21.50 10.65 14.01
C ILE A 166 21.78 12.10 14.39
N GLY A 167 22.89 12.32 15.10
CA GLY A 167 23.19 13.61 15.73
C GLY A 167 22.20 13.93 16.85
N SER A 168 21.65 15.15 16.85
CA SER A 168 20.62 15.60 17.81
C SER A 168 19.19 15.21 17.42
N LEU A 169 18.97 14.69 16.20
CA LEU A 169 17.65 14.37 15.68
C LEU A 169 17.37 12.86 15.76
N SER A 170 16.14 12.51 16.12
CA SER A 170 15.61 11.16 15.94
C SER A 170 15.17 10.99 14.49
N ARG A 171 15.65 9.96 13.80
CA ARG A 171 15.17 9.59 12.46
C ARG A 171 14.52 8.22 12.50
N TRP A 172 13.58 7.95 11.62
CA TRP A 172 12.93 6.66 11.50
C TRP A 172 13.24 6.04 10.15
N LEU A 173 13.84 4.86 10.16
CA LEU A 173 14.03 4.04 8.98
C LEU A 173 12.87 3.06 8.89
N LEU A 174 11.98 3.25 7.91
CA LEU A 174 10.93 2.31 7.57
C LEU A 174 11.41 1.42 6.44
N THR A 175 11.49 0.12 6.68
CA THR A 175 11.71 -0.90 5.65
C THR A 175 10.44 -1.71 5.46
N ILE A 176 10.03 -1.88 4.20
CA ILE A 176 8.86 -2.66 3.82
C ILE A 176 9.27 -3.62 2.73
N ARG A 177 8.99 -4.90 2.95
CA ARG A 177 8.94 -5.91 1.90
C ARG A 177 7.51 -6.38 1.81
N PHE A 178 6.92 -6.21 0.64
CA PHE A 178 5.55 -6.64 0.40
C PHE A 178 5.54 -7.55 -0.82
N SER A 179 4.74 -8.60 -0.77
CA SER A 179 4.58 -9.57 -1.84
C SER A 179 3.10 -9.81 -1.99
N PHE A 180 2.57 -9.61 -3.19
CA PHE A 180 1.16 -9.79 -3.51
C PHE A 180 1.04 -10.67 -4.74
N VAL A 181 0.22 -11.70 -4.67
CA VAL A 181 -0.11 -12.54 -5.83
C VAL A 181 -1.48 -12.11 -6.34
N SER A 182 -1.56 -11.49 -7.51
CA SER A 182 -2.79 -11.42 -8.29
C SER A 182 -3.03 -12.77 -8.98
N GLU A 183 -4.24 -13.01 -9.50
CA GLU A 183 -4.58 -14.27 -10.19
C GLU A 183 -3.61 -14.68 -11.30
N LYS A 184 -2.83 -13.76 -11.86
CA LYS A 184 -1.90 -14.02 -12.97
C LYS A 184 -0.47 -13.54 -12.73
N ARG A 185 -0.22 -12.73 -11.70
CA ARG A 185 1.06 -12.02 -11.53
C ARG A 185 1.40 -11.86 -10.07
N PHE A 186 2.68 -12.05 -9.79
CA PHE A 186 3.24 -11.84 -8.48
C PHE A 186 3.98 -10.49 -8.45
N LEU A 187 3.69 -9.63 -7.47
CA LEU A 187 4.34 -8.34 -7.27
C LEU A 187 5.10 -8.34 -5.95
N ARG A 188 6.42 -8.20 -6.01
CA ARG A 188 7.32 -7.98 -4.87
C ARG A 188 7.69 -6.51 -4.83
N LEU A 189 7.46 -5.83 -3.71
CA LEU A 189 7.83 -4.44 -3.45
C LEU A 189 8.88 -4.43 -2.34
N ARG A 190 9.96 -3.66 -2.53
CA ARG A 190 10.98 -3.42 -1.52
C ARG A 190 11.21 -1.92 -1.38
N LEU A 191 10.97 -1.44 -0.17
CA LEU A 191 11.02 -0.03 0.18
C LEU A 191 11.92 0.15 1.40
N ALA A 192 12.77 1.16 1.37
CA ALA A 192 13.40 1.72 2.56
C ALA A 192 13.25 3.23 2.50
N VAL A 193 12.62 3.84 3.52
CA VAL A 193 12.49 5.30 3.61
C VAL A 193 13.02 5.79 4.93
N LEU A 194 13.81 6.85 4.87
CA LEU A 194 14.31 7.55 6.04
C LEU A 194 13.45 8.80 6.27
N LEU A 195 12.84 8.86 7.45
CA LEU A 195 11.94 9.92 7.86
C LEU A 195 12.58 10.75 8.98
N SER A 196 12.40 12.06 8.93
CA SER A 196 12.81 13.03 9.97
C SER A 196 11.59 13.80 10.48
N PRO A 197 11.57 14.27 11.74
CA PRO A 197 10.69 15.35 12.16
C PRO A 197 10.92 16.59 11.29
#